data_AF-A0AAV4R525-F1
#
_entry.id   AF-A0AAV4R525-F1
#
_cell.length_a   1.000
_cell.length_b   1.000
_cell.length_c   1.000
_cell.angle_alpha   90.00
_cell.angle_beta   90.00
_cell.angle_gamma   90.00
#
_symmetry.space_group_name_H-M   'P 1'
#
loop_
_entity.id
_entity.type
_entity.pdbx_description
1 polymer ?
#
loop_
_entity_poly.entity_id
_entity_poly.type
_entity_poly.pdbx_seq_one_letter_code
_entity_poly.pdbx_strand_id
1 'polypeptide(L)'
;MGVRGLQTFIEKDCSEACKYVSIKQLADKHRHVFNCQPAIVVDGMSMMNRLYTNTSLEWIYGGQWLQFFDELKNFIQCFKNIGVKLIFFFDGTVCALKRDEWVRRRLSKAETVVNIFKIIRKSKTQPDKALFQLPTSMGLLARFAIKELGADVYQTDRDADDVIAEYAF
;
A
#
# COMPACT_ATOMS: atom_id res chain seq x y z
N MET A 1 -11.52 -2.18 -6.48
CA MET A 1 -12.26 -3.26 -5.73
C MET A 1 -11.61 -4.58 -6.09
N GLY A 2 -11.31 -5.45 -5.12
CA GLY A 2 -10.65 -6.73 -5.43
C GLY A 2 -11.63 -7.84 -5.81
N VAL A 3 -11.16 -8.81 -6.59
CA VAL A 3 -11.89 -10.05 -6.88
C VAL A 3 -11.60 -11.06 -5.76
N ARG A 4 -12.60 -11.38 -4.93
CA ARG A 4 -12.43 -12.27 -3.77
C ARG A 4 -12.04 -13.68 -4.23
N GLY A 5 -10.97 -14.22 -3.65
CA GLY A 5 -10.49 -15.59 -3.95
C GLY A 5 -9.64 -15.71 -5.20
N LEU A 6 -9.47 -14.63 -5.98
CA LEU A 6 -8.71 -14.68 -7.23
C LEU A 6 -7.26 -15.13 -7.03
N GLN A 7 -6.56 -14.56 -6.04
CA GLN A 7 -5.17 -14.96 -5.75
C GLN A 7 -5.09 -16.47 -5.45
N THR A 8 -5.95 -16.99 -4.57
CA THR A 8 -5.95 -18.40 -4.20
C THR A 8 -6.26 -19.32 -5.39
N PHE A 9 -7.20 -18.92 -6.24
CA PHE A 9 -7.53 -19.66 -7.46
C PHE A 9 -6.34 -19.70 -8.42
N ILE A 10 -5.71 -18.55 -8.70
CA ILE A 10 -4.57 -18.50 -9.62
C ILE A 10 -3.39 -19.33 -9.07
N GLU A 11 -3.07 -19.20 -7.79
CA GLU A 11 -1.94 -19.91 -7.17
C GLU A 11 -2.14 -21.44 -7.12
N LYS A 12 -3.39 -21.93 -6.98
CA LYS A 12 -3.68 -23.36 -6.87
C LYS A 12 -4.02 -24.03 -8.20
N ASP A 13 -4.80 -23.35 -9.03
CA ASP A 13 -5.44 -23.92 -10.21
C ASP A 13 -4.82 -23.42 -11.52
N CYS A 14 -3.91 -22.43 -11.47
CA CYS A 14 -3.25 -21.84 -12.64
C CYS A 14 -1.73 -21.71 -12.46
N SER A 15 -1.01 -22.84 -12.34
CA SER A 15 0.43 -22.88 -12.04
C SER A 15 1.32 -22.04 -12.97
N GLU A 16 0.94 -21.88 -14.24
CA GLU A 16 1.71 -21.10 -15.22
C GLU A 16 1.55 -19.57 -15.06
N ALA A 17 0.50 -19.12 -14.34
CA ALA A 17 0.17 -17.70 -14.19
C ALA A 17 0.94 -17.02 -13.05
N CYS A 18 1.45 -17.78 -12.07
CA CYS A 18 2.23 -17.27 -10.94
C CYS A 18 3.71 -17.67 -11.06
N LYS A 19 4.61 -16.69 -11.06
CA LYS A 19 6.05 -16.94 -11.11
C LYS A 19 6.75 -16.18 -10.00
N TYR A 20 7.58 -16.89 -9.23
CA TYR A 20 8.50 -16.24 -8.31
C TYR A 20 9.61 -15.57 -9.12
N VAL A 21 9.83 -14.28 -8.89
CA VAL A 21 10.80 -13.48 -9.61
C VAL A 21 11.71 -12.73 -8.65
N SER A 22 12.98 -12.61 -9.04
CA SER A 22 13.89 -11.66 -8.40
C SER A 22 13.75 -10.31 -9.10
N ILE A 23 13.25 -9.31 -8.37
CA ILE A 23 13.11 -7.94 -8.89
C ILE A 23 14.45 -7.41 -9.39
N LYS A 24 15.56 -7.73 -8.69
CA LYS A 24 16.91 -7.35 -9.11
C LYS A 24 17.28 -7.94 -10.48
N GLN A 25 17.07 -9.25 -10.67
CA GLN A 25 17.40 -9.91 -11.95
C GLN A 25 16.55 -9.38 -13.10
N LEU A 26 15.26 -9.10 -12.86
CA LEU A 26 14.38 -8.50 -13.85
C LEU A 26 14.84 -7.08 -14.21
N ALA A 27 15.24 -6.28 -13.21
CA ALA A 27 15.77 -4.94 -13.40
C ALA A 27 17.08 -4.94 -14.21
N ASP A 28 18.01 -5.86 -13.89
CA ASP A 28 19.26 -6.03 -14.64
C ASP A 28 18.96 -6.40 -16.11
N LYS A 29 18.09 -7.39 -16.34
CA LYS A 29 17.67 -7.77 -17.69
C LYS A 29 17.04 -6.62 -18.46
N HIS A 30 16.14 -5.86 -17.84
CA HIS A 30 15.50 -4.70 -18.46
C HIS A 30 16.53 -3.65 -18.88
N ARG A 31 17.49 -3.33 -18.01
CA ARG A 31 18.59 -2.41 -18.33
C ARG A 31 19.41 -2.90 -19.51
N HIS A 32 19.76 -4.17 -19.55
CA HIS A 32 20.54 -4.74 -20.65
C HIS A 32 19.79 -4.70 -21.99
N VAL A 33 18.48 -4.95 -21.99
CA VAL A 33 17.69 -5.03 -23.23
C VAL A 33 17.29 -3.64 -23.75
N PHE A 34 16.83 -2.76 -22.87
CA PHE A 34 16.22 -1.48 -23.25
C PHE A 34 17.13 -0.26 -23.01
N ASN A 35 18.30 -0.46 -22.39
CA ASN A 35 19.26 0.60 -22.04
C ASN A 35 18.64 1.77 -21.26
N CYS A 36 17.67 1.48 -20.39
CA CYS A 36 16.97 2.48 -19.59
C CYS A 36 16.69 1.98 -18.17
N GLN A 37 16.45 2.92 -17.26
CA GLN A 37 16.15 2.62 -15.87
C GLN A 37 14.77 1.94 -15.75
N PRO A 38 14.66 0.74 -15.18
CA PRO A 38 13.37 0.10 -14.93
C PRO A 38 12.59 0.88 -13.88
N ALA A 39 11.28 0.98 -14.09
CA ALA A 39 10.34 1.59 -13.15
C ALA A 39 9.32 0.55 -12.67
N ILE A 40 8.94 0.65 -11.39
CA ILE A 40 7.83 -0.12 -10.81
C ILE A 40 6.78 0.87 -10.33
N VAL A 41 5.55 0.63 -10.78
CA VAL A 41 4.38 1.35 -10.32
C VAL A 41 3.84 0.70 -9.05
N VAL A 42 3.48 1.51 -8.06
CA VAL A 42 3.06 1.06 -6.74
C VAL A 42 1.73 1.72 -6.38
N ASP A 43 0.74 0.91 -6.01
CA ASP A 43 -0.44 1.41 -5.28
C ASP A 43 0.01 1.85 -3.88
N GLY A 44 0.01 3.16 -3.65
CA GLY A 44 0.48 3.79 -2.43
C GLY A 44 -0.37 3.44 -1.21
N MET A 45 -1.70 3.39 -1.34
CA MET A 45 -2.58 3.05 -0.21
C MET A 45 -2.41 1.59 0.20
N SER A 46 -2.35 0.67 -0.77
CA SER A 46 -2.12 -0.74 -0.48
C SER A 46 -0.72 -1.00 0.09
N MET A 47 0.31 -0.37 -0.46
CA MET A 47 1.69 -0.45 0.05
C MET A 47 1.76 0.00 1.50
N MET A 48 1.20 1.17 1.85
CA MET A 48 1.26 1.69 3.22
C MET A 48 0.61 0.76 4.24
N ASN A 49 -0.57 0.23 3.92
CA ASN A 49 -1.26 -0.71 4.81
C ASN A 49 -0.40 -1.96 5.04
N ARG A 50 0.23 -2.49 3.99
CA ARG A 50 1.11 -3.66 4.09
C ARG A 50 2.39 -3.36 4.85
N LEU A 51 3.07 -2.25 4.53
CA LEU A 51 4.30 -1.84 5.21
C LEU A 51 4.04 -1.68 6.70
N TYR A 52 3.00 -0.95 7.10
CA TYR A 52 2.69 -0.74 8.51
C TYR A 52 2.33 -2.06 9.21
N THR A 53 1.47 -2.89 8.63
CA THR A 53 1.04 -4.15 9.26
C THR A 53 2.19 -5.14 9.47
N ASN A 54 3.19 -5.10 8.59
CA ASN A 54 4.39 -5.94 8.68
C ASN A 54 5.42 -5.44 9.70
N THR A 55 5.23 -4.26 10.29
CA THR A 55 6.10 -3.73 11.34
C THR A 55 5.57 -4.09 12.74
N SER A 56 6.37 -3.84 13.76
CA SER A 56 5.95 -3.85 15.17
C SER A 56 5.42 -2.49 15.65
N LEU A 57 5.21 -1.53 14.75
CA LEU A 57 4.85 -0.17 15.13
C LEU A 57 3.46 -0.08 15.75
N GLU A 58 3.34 0.70 16.82
CA GLU A 58 2.08 0.99 17.46
C GLU A 58 1.24 1.94 16.60
N TRP A 59 -0.04 1.64 16.42
CA TRP A 59 -0.97 2.43 15.58
C TRP A 59 -2.09 3.11 16.38
N ILE A 60 -2.34 2.66 17.61
CA ILE A 60 -3.47 3.13 18.44
C ILE A 60 -3.34 4.60 18.84
N TYR A 61 -2.12 5.08 19.06
CA TYR A 61 -1.86 6.45 19.54
C TYR A 61 -1.65 7.47 18.40
N GLY A 62 -2.27 7.22 17.24
CA GLY A 62 -2.09 8.06 16.05
C GLY A 62 -0.92 7.66 15.15
N GLY A 63 -0.17 6.62 15.54
CA GLY A 63 0.92 6.04 14.78
C GLY A 63 2.30 6.55 15.17
N GLN A 64 3.32 5.71 14.95
CA GLN A 64 4.72 6.04 15.20
C GLN A 64 5.35 6.65 13.94
N TRP A 65 5.05 7.93 13.69
CA TRP A 65 5.38 8.60 12.43
C TRP A 65 6.87 8.55 12.06
N LEU A 66 7.77 8.90 12.99
CA LEU A 66 9.21 8.95 12.71
C LEU A 66 9.75 7.58 12.34
N GLN A 67 9.36 6.55 13.10
CA GLN A 67 9.75 5.17 12.83
C GLN A 67 9.15 4.67 11.51
N PHE A 68 7.91 5.02 11.21
CA PHE A 68 7.30 4.68 9.93
C PHE A 68 7.99 5.39 8.75
N PHE A 69 8.46 6.62 8.94
CA PHE A 69 9.27 7.32 7.95
C PHE A 69 10.58 6.57 7.68
N ASP A 70 11.24 6.04 8.70
CA ASP A 70 12.43 5.20 8.53
C ASP A 70 12.12 3.90 7.78
N GLU A 71 10.98 3.25 8.05
CA GLU A 71 10.51 2.08 7.30
C GLU A 71 10.26 2.42 5.81
N LEU A 72 9.62 3.56 5.53
CA LEU A 72 9.42 4.06 4.17
C LEU A 72 10.76 4.33 3.48
N LYS A 73 11.70 4.96 4.18
CA LYS A 73 13.04 5.24 3.67
C LYS A 73 13.75 3.95 3.31
N ASN A 74 13.76 2.97 4.22
CA ASN A 74 14.38 1.67 3.98
C ASN A 74 13.75 0.96 2.77
N PHE A 75 12.42 0.95 2.69
CA PHE A 75 11.69 0.40 1.56
C PHE A 75 12.14 1.03 0.24
N ILE A 76 12.12 2.37 0.12
CA ILE A 76 12.50 3.08 -1.11
C ILE A 76 13.99 2.86 -1.45
N GLN A 77 14.88 2.89 -0.44
CA GLN A 77 16.31 2.68 -0.66
C GLN A 77 16.63 1.28 -1.18
N CYS A 78 15.90 0.23 -0.76
CA CYS A 78 16.07 -1.12 -1.28
C CYS A 78 15.91 -1.18 -2.81
N PHE A 79 14.93 -0.47 -3.37
CA PHE A 79 14.71 -0.40 -4.82
C PHE A 79 15.73 0.52 -5.50
N LYS A 80 16.05 1.67 -4.88
CA LYS A 80 17.05 2.60 -5.41
C LYS A 80 18.43 1.94 -5.54
N ASN A 81 18.83 1.13 -4.55
CA ASN A 81 20.11 0.42 -4.54
C ASN A 81 20.24 -0.63 -5.66
N ILE A 82 19.13 -1.17 -6.15
CA ILE A 82 19.11 -2.07 -7.32
C ILE A 82 18.81 -1.31 -8.62
N GLY A 83 18.85 0.03 -8.59
CA GLY A 83 18.64 0.91 -9.74
C GLY A 83 17.22 0.88 -10.29
N VAL A 84 16.21 0.60 -9.45
CA VAL A 84 14.79 0.61 -9.83
C VAL A 84 14.16 1.91 -9.35
N LYS A 85 13.46 2.58 -10.27
CA LYS A 85 12.65 3.77 -9.95
C LYS A 85 11.29 3.32 -9.41
N LEU A 86 10.83 3.93 -8.32
CA LEU A 86 9.48 3.71 -7.81
C LEU A 86 8.58 4.89 -8.17
N ILE A 87 7.35 4.56 -8.59
CA ILE A 87 6.32 5.53 -8.94
C ILE A 87 5.06 5.16 -8.16
N PHE A 88 4.66 6.00 -7.21
CA PHE A 88 3.53 5.74 -6.35
C PHE A 88 2.27 6.45 -6.87
N PHE A 89 1.17 5.72 -6.93
CA PHE A 89 -0.15 6.26 -7.25
C PHE A 89 -1.05 6.18 -6.03
N PHE A 90 -1.81 7.23 -5.80
CA PHE A 90 -2.79 7.31 -4.73
C PHE A 90 -4.17 7.63 -5.29
N ASP A 91 -5.18 6.92 -4.78
CA ASP A 91 -6.58 7.09 -5.18
C ASP A 91 -7.03 8.55 -5.13
N GLY A 92 -7.78 8.89 -6.17
CA GLY A 92 -8.49 10.14 -6.38
C GLY A 92 -9.83 10.22 -5.68
N THR A 93 -10.77 10.86 -6.36
CA THR A 93 -12.14 10.96 -5.87
C THR A 93 -12.87 9.63 -6.00
N VAL A 94 -13.81 9.38 -5.08
CA VAL A 94 -14.63 8.16 -5.13
C VAL A 94 -15.57 8.24 -6.33
N CYS A 95 -15.41 7.31 -7.28
CA CYS A 95 -16.32 7.18 -8.42
C CYS A 95 -17.76 6.91 -7.95
N ALA A 96 -18.74 7.52 -8.63
CA ALA A 96 -20.16 7.41 -8.28
C ALA A 96 -20.64 5.95 -8.17
N LEU A 97 -20.17 5.07 -9.07
CA LEU A 97 -20.51 3.64 -9.08
C LEU A 97 -20.00 2.89 -7.83
N LYS A 98 -18.97 3.41 -7.16
CA LYS A 98 -18.38 2.79 -5.96
C LYS A 98 -18.84 3.45 -4.66
N ARG A 99 -19.71 4.46 -4.73
CA ARG A 99 -20.12 5.27 -3.57
C ARG A 99 -20.79 4.43 -2.48
N ASP A 100 -21.72 3.55 -2.83
CA ASP A 100 -22.45 2.75 -1.85
C ASP A 100 -21.51 1.80 -1.08
N GLU A 101 -20.61 1.15 -1.81
CA GLU A 101 -19.58 0.29 -1.22
C GLU A 101 -18.62 1.11 -0.35
N TRP A 102 -18.23 2.31 -0.77
CA TRP A 102 -17.42 3.22 0.04
C TRP A 102 -18.11 3.61 1.34
N VAL A 103 -19.41 3.97 1.30
CA VAL A 103 -20.21 4.29 2.49
C VAL A 103 -20.27 3.09 3.43
N ARG A 104 -20.60 1.91 2.89
CA ARG A 104 -20.67 0.66 3.66
C ARG A 104 -19.35 0.36 4.37
N ARG A 105 -18.21 0.49 3.69
CA ARG A 105 -16.88 0.32 4.28
C ARG A 105 -16.60 1.34 5.36
N ARG A 106 -16.99 2.60 5.16
CA ARG A 106 -16.74 3.67 6.14
C ARG A 106 -17.53 3.47 7.42
N LEU A 107 -18.79 3.03 7.32
CA LEU A 107 -19.64 2.67 8.45
C LEU A 107 -19.06 1.47 9.21
N SER A 108 -18.71 0.39 8.51
CA SER A 108 -18.07 -0.78 9.12
C SER A 108 -16.74 -0.45 9.82
N LYS A 109 -15.93 0.45 9.22
CA LYS A 109 -14.71 0.97 9.87
C LYS A 109 -15.04 1.77 11.14
N ALA A 110 -16.10 2.57 11.15
CA ALA A 110 -16.52 3.31 12.34
C ALA A 110 -16.94 2.35 13.48
N GLU A 111 -17.69 1.30 13.18
CA GLU A 111 -18.06 0.26 14.15
C GLU A 111 -16.82 -0.45 14.72
N THR A 112 -15.85 -0.76 13.86
CA THR A 112 -14.58 -1.38 14.27
C THR A 112 -13.82 -0.46 15.23
N VAL A 113 -13.75 0.84 14.94
CA VAL A 113 -13.12 1.84 15.83
C VAL A 113 -13.84 1.90 17.18
N VAL A 114 -15.18 1.90 17.20
CA VAL A 114 -15.94 1.85 18.47
C VAL A 114 -15.60 0.58 19.27
N ASN A 115 -15.46 -0.57 18.59
CA ASN A 115 -15.08 -1.83 19.24
C ASN A 115 -13.65 -1.77 19.82
N ILE A 116 -12.70 -1.19 19.08
CA ILE A 116 -11.32 -0.96 19.53
C ILE A 116 -11.31 -0.16 20.86
N PHE A 117 -12.06 0.94 20.93
CA PHE A 117 -12.14 1.73 22.17
C PHE A 117 -12.76 0.96 23.33
N LYS A 118 -13.77 0.11 23.08
CA LYS A 118 -14.36 -0.77 24.11
C LYS A 118 -13.32 -1.77 24.65
N ILE A 119 -12.52 -2.39 23.77
CA ILE A 119 -11.44 -3.30 24.15
C ILE A 119 -10.44 -2.57 25.03
N ILE A 120 -9.89 -1.45 24.57
CA ILE A 120 -8.91 -0.65 25.33
C ILE A 120 -9.46 -0.26 26.70
N ARG A 121 -10.73 0.19 26.76
CA ARG A 121 -11.36 0.56 28.03
C ARG A 121 -11.43 -0.61 29.01
N LYS A 122 -11.73 -1.81 28.52
CA LYS A 122 -11.92 -3.04 29.32
C LYS A 122 -10.60 -3.70 29.73
N SER A 123 -9.70 -3.93 28.77
CA SER A 123 -8.46 -4.70 28.98
C SER A 123 -7.26 -3.84 29.37
N LYS A 124 -7.32 -2.52 29.14
CA LYS A 124 -6.18 -1.59 29.32
C LYS A 124 -4.95 -1.98 28.49
N THR A 125 -5.16 -2.73 27.42
CA THR A 125 -4.10 -3.23 26.53
C THR A 125 -4.38 -2.83 25.08
N GLN A 126 -3.33 -2.88 24.25
CA GLN A 126 -3.47 -2.68 22.81
C GLN A 126 -4.32 -3.81 22.19
N PRO A 127 -5.27 -3.49 21.28
CA PRO A 127 -6.03 -4.49 20.55
C PRO A 127 -5.15 -5.31 19.58
N ASP A 128 -5.66 -6.49 19.22
CA ASP A 128 -5.01 -7.39 18.26
C ASP A 128 -4.76 -6.71 16.90
N LYS A 129 -3.67 -7.10 16.22
CA LYS A 129 -3.30 -6.59 14.88
C LYS A 129 -4.38 -6.88 13.83
N ALA A 130 -5.22 -7.90 14.01
CA ALA A 130 -6.38 -8.16 13.16
C ALA A 130 -7.38 -7.00 13.11
N LEU A 131 -7.38 -6.13 14.13
CA LEU A 131 -8.20 -4.91 14.18
C LEU A 131 -7.48 -3.67 13.63
N PHE A 132 -6.28 -3.83 13.05
CA PHE A 132 -5.46 -2.73 12.57
C PHE A 132 -6.25 -1.71 11.74
N GLN A 133 -6.08 -0.43 12.09
CA GLN A 133 -6.55 0.69 11.29
C GLN A 133 -5.36 1.61 11.01
N LEU A 134 -5.10 1.88 9.73
CA LEU A 134 -4.12 2.90 9.35
C LEU A 134 -4.54 4.25 10.00
N PRO A 135 -3.65 4.90 10.77
CA PRO A 135 -3.96 6.18 11.39
C PRO A 135 -4.28 7.25 10.34
N THR A 136 -5.24 8.13 10.63
CA THR A 136 -5.91 8.99 9.63
C THR A 136 -4.95 9.93 8.88
N SER A 137 -3.93 10.47 9.57
CA SER A 137 -2.97 11.40 8.97
C SER A 137 -1.91 10.70 8.11
N MET A 138 -1.65 9.41 8.33
CA MET A 138 -0.53 8.69 7.72
C MET A 138 -0.63 8.67 6.20
N GLY A 139 -1.84 8.45 5.66
CA GLY A 139 -2.04 8.37 4.22
C GLY A 139 -1.73 9.68 3.48
N LEU A 140 -1.96 10.82 4.13
CA LEU A 140 -1.61 12.13 3.58
C LEU A 140 -0.12 12.43 3.78
N LEU A 141 0.38 12.26 5.01
CA LEU A 141 1.77 12.58 5.36
C LEU A 141 2.76 11.72 4.58
N ALA A 142 2.47 10.44 4.38
CA ALA A 142 3.33 9.53 3.63
C ALA A 142 3.56 9.99 2.19
N ARG A 143 2.59 10.66 1.55
CA ARG A 143 2.77 11.20 0.19
C ARG A 143 3.88 12.23 0.15
N PHE A 144 3.94 13.12 1.15
CA PHE A 144 5.00 14.11 1.26
C PHE A 144 6.33 13.45 1.61
N ALA A 145 6.34 12.50 2.54
CA ALA A 145 7.54 11.75 2.90
C ALA A 145 8.14 10.99 1.69
N ILE A 146 7.32 10.32 0.89
CA ILE A 146 7.77 9.59 -0.30
C ILE A 146 8.42 10.56 -1.32
N LYS A 147 7.83 11.75 -1.51
CA LYS A 147 8.43 12.80 -2.35
C LYS A 147 9.76 13.29 -1.80
N GLU A 148 9.84 13.55 -0.49
CA GLU A 148 11.07 13.97 0.19
C GLU A 148 12.18 12.92 0.06
N LEU A 149 11.81 11.63 0.10
CA LEU A 149 12.71 10.49 -0.09
C LEU A 149 13.14 10.28 -1.56
N GLY A 150 12.64 11.11 -2.49
CA GLY A 150 13.06 11.16 -3.88
C GLY A 150 12.36 10.17 -4.81
N ALA A 151 11.18 9.68 -4.45
CA ALA A 151 10.33 8.88 -5.32
C ALA A 151 9.17 9.70 -5.92
N ASP A 152 8.68 9.29 -7.08
CA ASP A 152 7.58 9.96 -7.75
C ASP A 152 6.25 9.62 -7.08
N VAL A 153 5.39 10.63 -6.92
CA VAL A 153 4.06 10.46 -6.33
C VAL A 153 3.01 11.16 -7.18
N TYR A 154 2.07 10.38 -7.66
CA TYR A 154 0.91 10.82 -8.44
C TYR A 154 -0.37 10.66 -7.62
N GLN A 155 -1.20 11.69 -7.69
CA GLN A 155 -2.56 11.68 -7.18
C GLN A 155 -3.48 11.51 -8.38
N THR A 156 -4.31 10.47 -8.39
CA THR A 156 -5.26 10.26 -9.47
C THR A 156 -6.53 11.10 -9.26
N ASP A 157 -7.32 11.24 -10.32
CA ASP A 157 -8.66 11.83 -10.28
C ASP A 157 -9.76 10.77 -10.02
N ARG A 158 -9.50 9.53 -10.43
CA ARG A 158 -10.32 8.32 -10.23
C ARG A 158 -9.59 7.24 -9.43
N ASP A 159 -10.08 6.01 -9.44
CA ASP A 159 -9.39 4.89 -8.78
C ASP A 159 -7.98 4.67 -9.33
N ALA A 160 -7.02 4.48 -8.44
CA ALA A 160 -5.63 4.24 -8.79
C ALA A 160 -5.46 2.91 -9.53
N ASP A 161 -6.26 1.90 -9.23
CA ASP A 161 -6.27 0.58 -9.91
C ASP A 161 -6.28 0.75 -11.44
N ASP A 162 -7.20 1.58 -11.96
CA ASP A 162 -7.39 1.78 -13.40
C ASP A 162 -6.21 2.55 -14.02
N VAL A 163 -5.74 3.60 -13.34
CA VAL A 163 -4.62 4.42 -13.83
C VAL A 163 -3.30 3.64 -13.79
N ILE A 164 -3.08 2.81 -12.77
CA ILE A 164 -1.90 1.96 -12.67
C ILE A 164 -1.90 0.94 -13.82
N ALA A 165 -3.05 0.33 -14.11
CA ALA A 165 -3.18 -0.58 -15.25
C ALA A 165 -2.87 0.13 -16.57
N GLU A 166 -3.44 1.30 -16.83
CA GLU A 166 -3.16 2.08 -18.04
C GLU A 166 -1.70 2.54 -18.14
N TYR A 167 -1.05 2.90 -17.03
CA TYR A 167 0.33 3.36 -17.03
C TYR A 167 1.33 2.22 -17.29
N ALA A 168 1.00 1.00 -16.86
CA ALA A 168 1.91 -0.15 -16.94
C ALA A 168 1.87 -0.89 -18.29
N PHE A 169 0.93 -0.56 -19.17
CA PHE A 169 0.77 -1.10 -20.53
C PHE A 169 1.26 -0.12 -21.60
#